data_AF-A0A9E3XHV9-F1
#
_entry.id   AF-A0A9E3XHV9-F1
#
_cell.length_a   1.000
_cell.length_b   1.000
_cell.length_c   1.000
_cell.angle_alpha   90.00
_cell.angle_beta   90.00
_cell.angle_gamma   90.00
#
_symmetry.space_group_name_H-M   'P 1'
#
loop_
_entity.id
_entity.type
_entity.pdbx_description
1 polymer ?
#
loop_
_entity_poly.entity_id
_entity_poly.type
_entity_poly.pdbx_seq_one_letter_code
_entity_poly.pdbx_strand_id
1 'polypeptide(L)'
;MKYLWIILLLLPFGLPAQTAPDFPRIDPTAITIVRDAWGVPHIYTQTDAQAAYGLAWAHAEDDFASIQIPLLAVNGKLASVKGKNGAILDVLAFIIDPGRAVEAQWDSAFSPAFRAVLDGYTQGLNAYARAHPDEMLRKDAFPVSEKDIIKGYTLALSLMTNVQFDIQRILGNSLVEDQGRGLPRGSNAIALSSRKTADGNTYLAVNSHQPLEGPFSWYEVHIESAEGWRFIGGVFP
;
A
#
# COMPACT_ATOMS: atom_id res chain seq x y z
N MET A 1 -62.80 35.65 3.61
CA MET A 1 -61.68 34.72 3.32
C MET A 1 -60.38 35.42 3.66
N LYS A 2 -59.70 35.01 4.73
CA LYS A 2 -58.38 35.54 5.14
C LYS A 2 -57.30 34.62 4.55
N TYR A 3 -56.43 35.14 3.70
CA TYR A 3 -55.29 34.40 3.16
C TYR A 3 -54.16 34.40 4.19
N LEU A 4 -53.81 33.20 4.67
CA LEU A 4 -52.69 32.94 5.56
C LEU A 4 -51.43 32.77 4.71
N TRP A 5 -50.47 33.70 4.82
CA TRP A 5 -49.17 33.59 4.16
C TRP A 5 -48.28 32.68 4.99
N ILE A 6 -48.00 31.47 4.50
CA ILE A 6 -47.00 30.58 5.08
C ILE A 6 -45.65 31.00 4.54
N ILE A 7 -44.82 31.61 5.40
CA ILE A 7 -43.41 31.86 5.10
C ILE A 7 -42.68 30.51 5.28
N LEU A 8 -42.28 29.90 4.17
CA LEU A 8 -41.41 28.72 4.17
C LEU A 8 -39.99 29.18 4.53
N LEU A 9 -39.57 28.96 5.78
CA LEU A 9 -38.17 29.10 6.18
C LEU A 9 -37.36 27.97 5.53
N LEU A 10 -36.67 28.29 4.43
CA LEU A 10 -35.62 27.44 3.87
C LEU A 10 -34.48 27.38 4.90
N LEU A 11 -34.45 26.31 5.70
CA LEU A 11 -33.26 25.94 6.47
C LEU A 11 -32.12 25.72 5.48
N PRO A 12 -30.96 26.41 5.61
CA PRO A 12 -29.82 26.09 4.79
C PRO A 12 -29.42 24.66 5.11
N PHE A 13 -29.49 23.78 4.10
CA PHE A 13 -28.82 22.49 4.16
C PHE A 13 -27.34 22.79 4.42
N GLY A 14 -26.90 22.58 5.66
CA GLY A 14 -25.49 22.63 6.00
C GLY A 14 -24.80 21.59 5.14
N LEU A 15 -23.95 22.05 4.23
CA LEU A 15 -22.92 21.18 3.65
C LEU A 15 -22.21 20.52 4.84
N PRO A 16 -22.06 19.18 4.86
CA PRO A 16 -21.27 18.54 5.91
C PRO A 16 -19.92 19.26 5.96
N ALA A 17 -19.58 19.81 7.13
CA ALA A 17 -18.30 20.45 7.35
C ALA A 17 -17.23 19.45 6.92
N GLN A 18 -16.43 19.82 5.92
CA GLN A 18 -15.26 19.04 5.54
C GLN A 18 -14.36 19.03 6.77
N THR A 19 -14.35 17.90 7.49
CA THR A 19 -13.49 17.71 8.65
C THR A 19 -12.07 18.00 8.20
N ALA A 20 -11.37 18.86 8.95
CA ALA A 20 -9.96 19.11 8.67
C ALA A 20 -9.23 17.77 8.58
N PRO A 21 -8.24 17.61 7.67
CA PRO A 21 -7.48 16.38 7.60
C PRO A 21 -6.82 16.13 8.96
N ASP A 22 -6.78 14.86 9.38
CA ASP A 22 -6.20 14.44 10.66
C ASP A 22 -4.71 14.81 10.78
N PHE A 23 -4.03 14.98 9.63
CA PHE A 23 -2.62 15.34 9.53
C PHE A 23 -2.40 16.55 8.60
N PRO A 24 -1.33 17.34 8.83
CA PRO A 24 -1.01 18.47 7.98
C PRO A 24 -0.58 18.03 6.58
N ARG A 25 -0.87 18.88 5.59
CA ARG A 25 -0.40 18.66 4.22
C ARG A 25 1.13 18.71 4.18
N ILE A 26 1.74 17.69 3.56
CA ILE A 26 3.19 17.63 3.37
C ILE A 26 3.62 18.56 2.24
N ASP A 27 4.67 19.34 2.51
CA ASP A 27 5.37 20.14 1.51
C ASP A 27 6.43 19.29 0.79
N PRO A 28 6.24 18.94 -0.49
CA PRO A 28 7.19 18.11 -1.23
C PRO A 28 8.53 18.80 -1.47
N THR A 29 8.63 20.13 -1.36
CA THR A 29 9.90 20.85 -1.52
C THR A 29 10.87 20.61 -0.37
N ALA A 30 10.38 20.08 0.76
CA ALA A 30 11.18 19.68 1.91
C ALA A 30 11.72 18.23 1.79
N ILE A 31 11.43 17.52 0.71
CA ILE A 31 11.84 16.13 0.47
C ILE A 31 12.92 16.12 -0.59
N THR A 32 14.05 15.48 -0.29
CA THR A 32 15.11 15.24 -1.27
C THR A 32 15.14 13.77 -1.63
N ILE A 33 14.96 13.47 -2.93
CA ILE A 33 15.15 12.13 -3.49
C ILE A 33 16.31 12.22 -4.46
N VAL A 34 17.36 11.43 -4.24
CA VAL A 34 18.46 11.25 -5.21
C VAL A 34 18.51 9.80 -5.63
N ARG A 35 18.71 9.53 -6.92
CA ARG A 35 18.83 8.17 -7.44
C ARG A 35 20.28 7.85 -7.77
N ASP A 36 20.72 6.65 -7.42
CA ASP A 36 22.05 6.18 -7.76
C ASP A 36 22.15 5.66 -9.21
N ALA A 37 23.28 5.04 -9.57
CA ALA A 37 23.51 4.52 -10.91
C ALA A 37 22.59 3.35 -11.31
N TRP A 38 21.94 2.70 -10.34
CA TRP A 38 20.99 1.60 -10.54
C TRP A 38 19.53 2.07 -10.46
N GLY A 39 19.32 3.36 -10.19
CA GLY A 39 18.00 3.95 -10.01
C GLY A 39 17.47 3.84 -8.59
N VAL A 40 18.25 3.31 -7.62
CA VAL A 40 17.80 3.17 -6.23
C VAL A 40 17.58 4.56 -5.62
N PRO A 41 16.38 4.89 -5.12
CA PRO A 41 16.15 6.17 -4.46
C PRO A 41 16.78 6.18 -3.07
N HIS A 42 17.47 7.27 -2.77
CA HIS A 42 17.91 7.67 -1.45
C HIS A 42 17.10 8.90 -1.03
N ILE A 43 16.27 8.73 0.00
CA ILE A 43 15.25 9.68 0.44
C ILE A 43 15.71 10.32 1.74
N TYR A 44 15.81 11.65 1.73
CA TYR A 44 16.26 12.45 2.88
C TYR A 44 15.18 13.45 3.28
N THR A 45 14.76 13.42 4.55
CA THR A 45 13.65 14.25 5.06
C THR A 45 13.84 14.72 6.50
N GLN A 46 13.00 15.67 6.94
CA GLN A 46 12.96 16.06 8.35
C GLN A 46 12.06 15.15 9.19
N THR A 47 10.97 14.64 8.61
CA THR A 47 10.02 13.76 9.33
C THR A 47 9.83 12.41 8.64
N ASP A 48 9.37 11.42 9.41
CA ASP A 48 9.04 10.07 8.92
C ASP A 48 7.83 10.10 7.96
N ALA A 49 6.88 11.00 8.19
CA ALA A 49 5.75 11.21 7.28
C ALA A 49 6.20 11.75 5.92
N GLN A 50 7.16 12.69 5.90
CA GLN A 50 7.79 13.14 4.67
C GLN A 50 8.56 12.02 3.97
N ALA A 51 9.26 11.16 4.73
CA ALA A 51 9.97 10.02 4.15
C ALA A 51 9.00 9.06 3.46
N ALA A 52 7.85 8.77 4.09
CA ALA A 52 6.80 7.94 3.52
C ALA A 52 6.17 8.55 2.26
N TYR A 53 5.99 9.88 2.23
CA TYR A 53 5.58 10.59 1.01
C TYR A 53 6.59 10.38 -0.12
N GLY A 54 7.88 10.59 0.16
CA GLY A 54 8.95 10.40 -0.82
C GLY A 54 9.01 8.95 -1.32
N LEU A 55 8.80 7.98 -0.43
CA LEU A 55 8.75 6.57 -0.77
C LEU A 55 7.59 6.27 -1.73
N ALA A 56 6.39 6.75 -1.41
CA ALA A 56 5.22 6.56 -2.27
C ALA A 56 5.40 7.18 -3.66
N TRP A 57 6.02 8.36 -3.72
CA TRP A 57 6.34 9.02 -4.98
C TRP A 57 7.33 8.18 -5.81
N ALA A 58 8.44 7.74 -5.20
CA ALA A 58 9.45 6.93 -5.88
C ALA A 58 8.91 5.57 -6.34
N HIS A 59 8.14 4.87 -5.48
CA HIS A 59 7.42 3.65 -5.85
C HIS A 59 6.53 3.87 -7.08
N ALA A 60 5.79 4.98 -7.12
CA ALA A 60 4.89 5.25 -8.23
C ALA A 60 5.64 5.63 -9.52
N GLU A 61 6.73 6.39 -9.43
CA GLU A 61 7.60 6.65 -10.59
C GLU A 61 8.06 5.36 -11.29
N ASP A 62 8.32 4.32 -10.51
CA ASP A 62 8.89 3.08 -11.03
C ASP A 62 7.85 1.98 -11.33
N ASP A 63 6.75 1.90 -10.60
CA ASP A 63 5.75 0.82 -10.75
C ASP A 63 4.31 1.22 -10.36
N PHE A 64 3.86 2.42 -10.75
CA PHE A 64 2.49 2.87 -10.44
C PHE A 64 1.40 1.90 -10.95
N ALA A 65 1.66 1.19 -12.05
CA ALA A 65 0.71 0.23 -12.61
C ALA A 65 0.43 -0.95 -11.65
N SER A 66 1.46 -1.50 -10.99
CA SER A 66 1.28 -2.62 -10.06
C SER A 66 0.67 -2.17 -8.74
N ILE A 67 1.04 -0.98 -8.23
CA ILE A 67 0.47 -0.40 -6.99
C ILE A 67 -1.05 -0.27 -7.08
N GLN A 68 -1.57 0.09 -8.26
CA GLN A 68 -3.00 0.23 -8.49
C GLN A 68 -3.79 -1.09 -8.48
N ILE A 69 -3.13 -2.25 -8.68
CA ILE A 69 -3.78 -3.56 -8.78
C ILE A 69 -4.54 -3.93 -7.49
N PRO A 70 -3.89 -4.01 -6.30
CA PRO A 70 -4.60 -4.33 -5.07
C PRO A 70 -5.64 -3.25 -4.71
N LEU A 71 -5.37 -1.97 -4.99
CA LEU A 71 -6.29 -0.87 -4.73
C LEU A 71 -7.59 -0.98 -5.53
N LEU A 72 -7.51 -1.38 -6.79
CA LEU A 72 -8.68 -1.66 -7.61
C LEU A 72 -9.40 -2.93 -7.18
N ALA A 73 -8.65 -3.98 -6.81
CA ALA A 73 -9.22 -5.26 -6.44
C ALA A 73 -10.05 -5.20 -5.16
N VAL A 74 -9.56 -4.51 -4.12
CA VAL A 74 -10.32 -4.35 -2.86
C VAL A 74 -11.60 -3.54 -3.03
N ASN A 75 -11.73 -2.82 -4.15
CA ASN A 75 -12.92 -2.09 -4.55
C ASN A 75 -13.76 -2.83 -5.61
N GLY A 76 -13.40 -4.06 -5.99
CA GLY A 76 -14.11 -4.85 -7.01
C GLY A 76 -14.06 -4.23 -8.40
N LYS A 77 -13.03 -3.43 -8.70
CA LYS A 77 -12.90 -2.66 -9.95
C LYS A 77 -11.84 -3.22 -10.89
N LEU A 78 -11.02 -4.20 -10.51
CA LEU A 78 -9.89 -4.62 -11.32
C LEU A 78 -10.32 -5.28 -12.64
N ALA A 79 -11.44 -6.03 -12.65
CA ALA A 79 -12.02 -6.63 -13.85
C ALA A 79 -12.36 -5.61 -14.93
N SER A 80 -12.70 -4.37 -14.55
CA SER A 80 -12.99 -3.31 -15.52
C SER A 80 -11.76 -2.83 -16.29
N VAL A 81 -10.56 -3.13 -15.79
CA VAL A 81 -9.27 -2.78 -16.42
C VAL A 81 -8.63 -4.00 -17.07
N LYS A 82 -8.58 -5.13 -16.35
CA LYS A 82 -7.87 -6.35 -16.79
C LYS A 82 -8.80 -7.46 -17.31
N GLY A 83 -10.09 -7.17 -17.50
CA GLY A 83 -11.09 -8.13 -17.96
C GLY A 83 -11.21 -9.33 -17.03
N LYS A 84 -11.40 -10.52 -17.62
CA LYS A 84 -11.56 -11.78 -16.86
C LYS A 84 -10.38 -12.08 -15.93
N ASN A 85 -9.16 -11.68 -16.29
CA ASN A 85 -7.98 -11.88 -15.45
C ASN A 85 -8.03 -11.01 -14.18
N GLY A 86 -8.63 -9.81 -14.26
CA GLY A 86 -8.84 -8.96 -13.09
C GLY A 86 -9.92 -9.49 -12.14
N ALA A 87 -10.96 -10.12 -12.69
CA ALA A 87 -12.07 -10.67 -11.90
C ALA A 87 -11.62 -11.73 -10.89
N ILE A 88 -10.53 -12.44 -11.16
CA ILE A 88 -9.97 -13.43 -10.22
C ILE A 88 -9.60 -12.76 -8.90
N LEU A 89 -8.88 -11.64 -8.96
CA LEU A 89 -8.44 -10.94 -7.76
C LEU A 89 -9.58 -10.16 -7.10
N ASP A 90 -10.55 -9.63 -7.88
CA ASP A 90 -11.77 -9.03 -7.32
C ASP A 90 -12.55 -10.06 -6.47
N VAL A 91 -12.69 -11.30 -6.95
CA VAL A 91 -13.37 -12.39 -6.21
C VAL A 91 -12.58 -12.78 -4.97
N LEU A 92 -11.25 -12.90 -5.07
CA LEU A 92 -10.41 -13.18 -3.90
C LEU A 92 -10.53 -12.08 -2.85
N ALA A 93 -10.51 -10.80 -3.26
CA ALA A 93 -10.69 -9.67 -2.35
C ALA A 93 -12.06 -9.69 -1.68
N PHE A 94 -13.13 -10.04 -2.42
CA PHE A 94 -14.47 -10.20 -1.87
C PHE A 94 -14.56 -11.32 -0.82
N ILE A 95 -13.92 -12.47 -1.08
CA ILE A 95 -13.95 -13.63 -0.16
C ILE A 95 -13.10 -13.37 1.09
N ILE A 96 -11.90 -12.80 0.91
CA ILE A 96 -10.98 -12.47 2.01
C ILE A 96 -11.55 -11.33 2.87
N ASP A 97 -12.27 -10.39 2.24
CA ASP A 97 -12.90 -9.23 2.86
C ASP A 97 -11.94 -8.44 3.78
N PRO A 98 -10.85 -7.87 3.22
CA PRO A 98 -9.94 -7.03 3.99
C PRO A 98 -10.66 -5.78 4.52
N GLY A 99 -11.71 -5.32 3.84
CA GLY A 99 -12.52 -4.18 4.26
C GLY A 99 -13.08 -4.37 5.66
N ARG A 100 -13.77 -5.49 5.91
CA ARG A 100 -14.31 -5.79 7.24
C ARG A 100 -13.24 -5.83 8.32
N ALA A 101 -12.09 -6.45 8.05
CA ALA A 101 -11.00 -6.54 9.02
C ALA A 101 -10.40 -5.17 9.37
N VAL A 102 -10.20 -4.31 8.35
CA VAL A 102 -9.67 -2.95 8.51
C VAL A 102 -10.65 -2.07 9.26
N GLU A 103 -11.94 -2.05 8.87
CA GLU A 103 -12.94 -1.23 9.56
C GLU A 103 -13.09 -1.62 11.03
N ALA A 104 -13.07 -2.92 11.35
CA ALA A 104 -13.22 -3.40 12.72
C ALA A 104 -12.05 -3.03 13.65
N GLN A 105 -10.86 -2.80 13.11
CA GLN A 105 -9.63 -2.58 13.91
C GLN A 105 -9.04 -1.17 13.75
N TRP A 106 -9.57 -0.36 12.83
CA TRP A 106 -8.97 0.91 12.42
C TRP A 106 -8.59 1.84 13.59
N ASP A 107 -9.51 2.01 14.53
CA ASP A 107 -9.39 3.00 15.61
C ASP A 107 -8.38 2.57 16.69
N SER A 108 -7.94 1.31 16.70
CA SER A 108 -7.06 0.76 17.75
C SER A 108 -5.78 0.09 17.21
N ALA A 109 -5.73 -0.24 15.92
CA ALA A 109 -4.60 -0.98 15.33
C ALA A 109 -3.30 -0.16 15.24
N PHE A 110 -3.40 1.18 15.21
CA PHE A 110 -2.27 2.04 14.85
C PHE A 110 -2.01 3.11 15.90
N SER A 111 -0.73 3.34 16.20
CA SER A 111 -0.32 4.50 16.97
C SER A 111 -0.50 5.79 16.16
N PRO A 112 -0.65 6.96 16.81
CA PRO A 112 -0.66 8.24 16.11
C PRO A 112 0.57 8.47 15.22
N ALA A 113 1.74 8.02 15.67
CA ALA A 113 2.99 8.13 14.90
C ALA A 113 2.93 7.29 13.61
N PHE A 114 2.42 6.05 13.67
CA PHE A 114 2.27 5.24 12.47
C PHE A 114 1.19 5.78 11.53
N ARG A 115 0.11 6.38 12.08
CA ARG A 115 -0.90 7.06 11.26
C ARG A 115 -0.33 8.25 10.50
N ALA A 116 0.58 9.02 11.09
CA ALA A 116 1.30 10.08 10.36
C ALA A 116 2.15 9.52 9.19
N VAL A 117 2.82 8.39 9.39
CA VAL A 117 3.58 7.71 8.31
C VAL A 117 2.65 7.21 7.19
N LEU A 118 1.54 6.58 7.55
CA LEU A 118 0.55 6.06 6.61
C LEU A 118 -0.14 7.19 5.81
N ASP A 119 -0.48 8.28 6.48
CA ASP A 119 -0.99 9.49 5.84
C ASP A 119 0.05 10.08 4.89
N GLY A 120 1.32 10.15 5.29
CA GLY A 120 2.41 10.60 4.43
C GLY A 120 2.53 9.82 3.12
N TYR A 121 2.53 8.48 3.21
CA TYR A 121 2.50 7.60 2.03
C TYR A 121 1.27 7.87 1.15
N THR A 122 0.09 8.00 1.78
CA THR A 122 -1.19 8.26 1.09
C THR A 122 -1.17 9.60 0.37
N GLN A 123 -0.63 10.65 0.98
CA GLN A 123 -0.45 11.96 0.36
C GLN A 123 0.50 11.89 -0.84
N GLY A 124 1.61 11.16 -0.73
CA GLY A 124 2.60 10.98 -1.80
C GLY A 124 2.01 10.27 -3.01
N LEU A 125 1.33 9.13 -2.79
CA LEU A 125 0.70 8.36 -3.86
C LEU A 125 -0.40 9.16 -4.56
N ASN A 126 -1.24 9.87 -3.80
CA ASN A 126 -2.28 10.74 -4.35
C ASN A 126 -1.71 11.94 -5.12
N ALA A 127 -0.55 12.46 -4.70
CA ALA A 127 0.13 13.54 -5.40
C ALA A 127 0.72 13.06 -6.73
N TYR A 128 1.36 11.88 -6.76
CA TYR A 128 1.84 11.28 -8.00
C TYR A 128 0.69 11.04 -8.97
N ALA A 129 -0.40 10.40 -8.51
CA ALA A 129 -1.59 10.17 -9.31
C ALA A 129 -2.11 11.48 -9.94
N ARG A 130 -2.20 12.57 -9.17
CA ARG A 130 -2.67 13.88 -9.66
C ARG A 130 -1.73 14.48 -10.71
N ALA A 131 -0.42 14.34 -10.55
CA ALA A 131 0.56 14.83 -11.50
C ALA A 131 0.65 13.97 -12.77
N HIS A 132 0.31 12.69 -12.66
CA HIS A 132 0.40 11.67 -13.71
C HIS A 132 -0.97 11.04 -14.01
N PRO A 133 -2.00 11.83 -14.36
CA PRO A 133 -3.34 11.30 -14.51
C PRO A 133 -3.40 10.21 -15.60
N ASP A 134 -2.58 10.30 -16.64
CA ASP A 134 -2.59 9.37 -17.77
C ASP A 134 -2.00 7.99 -17.46
N GLU A 135 -1.29 7.86 -16.34
CA GLU A 135 -0.81 6.56 -15.82
C GLU A 135 -1.84 5.89 -14.89
N MET A 136 -2.94 6.57 -14.55
CA MET A 136 -4.04 5.96 -13.81
C MET A 136 -4.77 4.92 -14.67
N LEU A 137 -4.83 3.69 -14.19
CA LEU A 137 -5.65 2.62 -14.77
C LEU A 137 -7.15 2.99 -14.78
N ARG A 138 -7.59 3.77 -13.78
CA ARG A 138 -8.93 4.36 -13.71
C ARG A 138 -8.88 5.73 -13.05
N LYS A 139 -9.49 6.72 -13.69
CA LYS A 139 -9.54 8.11 -13.17
C LYS A 139 -10.35 8.25 -11.87
N ASP A 140 -11.30 7.34 -11.61
CA ASP A 140 -12.12 7.33 -10.39
C ASP A 140 -11.53 6.44 -9.27
N ALA A 141 -10.29 5.95 -9.43
CA ALA A 141 -9.59 5.18 -8.39
C ALA A 141 -8.85 6.07 -7.38
N PHE A 142 -8.61 7.34 -7.73
CA PHE A 142 -7.92 8.31 -6.88
C PHE A 142 -8.83 9.52 -6.59
N PRO A 143 -8.66 10.20 -5.43
CA PRO A 143 -7.67 9.88 -4.40
C PRO A 143 -8.05 8.64 -3.60
N VAL A 144 -7.03 7.92 -3.12
CA VAL A 144 -7.19 6.81 -2.17
C VAL A 144 -7.09 7.32 -0.74
N SER A 145 -7.75 6.63 0.18
CA SER A 145 -7.62 6.86 1.62
C SER A 145 -6.55 5.96 2.25
N GLU A 146 -6.12 6.29 3.47
CA GLU A 146 -5.23 5.44 4.26
C GLU A 146 -5.83 4.03 4.47
N LYS A 147 -7.16 3.94 4.62
CA LYS A 147 -7.87 2.65 4.72
C LYS A 147 -7.77 1.84 3.44
N ASP A 148 -7.79 2.48 2.26
CA ASP A 148 -7.65 1.77 0.98
C ASP A 148 -6.24 1.18 0.83
N ILE A 149 -5.20 1.93 1.27
CA ILE A 149 -3.83 1.43 1.36
C ILE A 149 -3.77 0.18 2.25
N ILE A 150 -4.31 0.26 3.48
CA ILE A 150 -4.27 -0.88 4.41
C ILE A 150 -5.12 -2.06 3.91
N LYS A 151 -6.25 -1.83 3.23
CA LYS A 151 -7.04 -2.90 2.59
C LYS A 151 -6.22 -3.60 1.51
N GLY A 152 -5.55 -2.85 0.63
CA GLY A 152 -4.67 -3.39 -0.41
C GLY A 152 -3.51 -4.18 0.18
N TYR A 153 -2.86 -3.64 1.20
CA TYR A 153 -1.80 -4.32 1.97
C TYR A 153 -2.29 -5.62 2.63
N THR A 154 -3.46 -5.60 3.27
CA THR A 154 -4.06 -6.78 3.91
C THR A 154 -4.39 -7.86 2.89
N LEU A 155 -4.90 -7.48 1.70
CA LEU A 155 -5.11 -8.41 0.60
C LEU A 155 -3.79 -9.04 0.14
N ALA A 156 -2.76 -8.23 -0.12
CA ALA A 156 -1.46 -8.71 -0.58
C ALA A 156 -0.83 -9.70 0.43
N LEU A 157 -0.81 -9.36 1.72
CA LEU A 157 -0.30 -10.25 2.77
C LEU A 157 -1.12 -11.54 2.89
N SER A 158 -2.44 -11.47 2.74
CA SER A 158 -3.28 -12.66 2.77
C SER A 158 -2.88 -13.64 1.67
N LEU A 159 -2.58 -13.16 0.46
CA LEU A 159 -2.13 -14.01 -0.64
C LEU A 159 -0.74 -14.62 -0.42
N MET A 160 0.12 -13.98 0.38
CA MET A 160 1.41 -14.55 0.77
C MET A 160 1.25 -15.77 1.70
N THR A 161 0.10 -15.94 2.34
CA THR A 161 -0.20 -17.12 3.16
C THR A 161 -0.64 -18.34 2.34
N ASN A 162 -0.73 -18.21 1.01
CA ASN A 162 -1.25 -19.22 0.07
C ASN A 162 -2.77 -19.48 0.15
N VAL A 163 -3.53 -18.64 0.86
CA VAL A 163 -5.00 -18.76 1.02
C VAL A 163 -5.76 -18.86 -0.32
N GLN A 164 -5.25 -18.27 -1.39
CA GLN A 164 -5.83 -18.34 -2.73
C GLN A 164 -5.95 -19.77 -3.27
N PHE A 165 -5.01 -20.65 -2.93
CA PHE A 165 -5.05 -22.05 -3.36
C PHE A 165 -6.10 -22.83 -2.59
N ASP A 166 -6.29 -22.52 -1.30
CA ASP A 166 -7.37 -23.09 -0.50
C ASP A 166 -8.74 -22.62 -0.97
N ILE A 167 -8.90 -21.32 -1.27
CA ILE A 167 -10.13 -20.77 -1.85
C ILE A 167 -10.43 -21.46 -3.19
N GLN A 168 -9.44 -21.62 -4.06
CA GLN A 168 -9.59 -22.31 -5.33
C GLN A 168 -10.07 -23.77 -5.15
N ARG A 169 -9.50 -24.49 -4.19
CA ARG A 169 -9.92 -25.85 -3.82
C ARG A 169 -11.39 -25.90 -3.36
N ILE A 170 -11.77 -24.98 -2.48
CA ILE A 170 -13.14 -24.90 -1.94
C ILE A 170 -14.12 -24.65 -3.08
N LEU A 171 -13.85 -23.67 -3.94
CA LEU A 171 -14.70 -23.36 -5.11
C LEU A 171 -14.74 -24.51 -6.13
N GLY A 172 -13.66 -25.28 -6.24
CA GLY A 172 -13.58 -26.48 -7.07
C GLY A 172 -14.14 -27.75 -6.41
N ASN A 173 -14.68 -27.67 -5.19
CA ASN A 173 -15.12 -28.81 -4.38
C ASN A 173 -14.08 -29.94 -4.31
N SER A 174 -12.81 -29.57 -4.11
CA SER A 174 -11.66 -30.49 -4.10
C SER A 174 -10.98 -30.50 -2.74
N LEU A 175 -10.68 -31.71 -2.25
CA LEU A 175 -9.87 -31.94 -1.04
C LEU A 175 -8.42 -32.33 -1.37
N VAL A 176 -8.08 -32.46 -2.65
CA VAL A 176 -6.71 -32.75 -3.09
C VAL A 176 -5.85 -31.54 -2.77
N GLU A 177 -4.76 -31.73 -2.02
CA GLU A 177 -3.80 -30.64 -1.78
C GLU A 177 -3.15 -30.25 -3.10
N ASP A 178 -3.34 -29.00 -3.52
CA ASP A 178 -2.51 -28.41 -4.54
C ASP A 178 -1.15 -28.12 -3.89
N GLN A 179 -0.15 -28.95 -4.18
CA GLN A 179 1.21 -28.81 -3.65
C GLN A 179 1.93 -27.54 -4.21
N GLY A 180 1.21 -26.67 -4.91
CA GLY A 180 1.77 -25.66 -5.79
C GLY A 180 2.33 -26.34 -7.04
N ARG A 181 2.64 -25.55 -8.08
CA ARG A 181 3.18 -26.05 -9.36
C ARG A 181 4.57 -26.73 -9.29
N GLY A 182 4.97 -27.30 -8.15
CA GLY A 182 6.28 -27.91 -7.95
C GLY A 182 7.44 -26.91 -8.01
N LEU A 183 7.16 -25.61 -7.85
CA LEU A 183 8.19 -24.58 -7.86
C LEU A 183 9.02 -24.66 -6.57
N PRO A 184 10.35 -24.45 -6.64
CA PRO A 184 11.19 -24.36 -5.47
C PRO A 184 10.65 -23.30 -4.49
N ARG A 185 10.47 -23.69 -3.23
CA ARG A 185 10.13 -22.75 -2.14
C ARG A 185 11.42 -22.32 -1.46
N GLY A 186 11.46 -21.10 -0.94
CA GLY A 186 12.52 -20.73 -0.04
C GLY A 186 12.26 -19.44 0.71
N SER A 187 13.14 -19.19 1.68
CA SER A 187 14.10 -18.08 1.65
C SER A 187 15.29 -18.52 2.50
N ASN A 188 16.44 -17.89 2.32
CA ASN A 188 17.60 -18.08 3.19
C ASN A 188 17.81 -16.83 4.06
N ALA A 189 18.21 -17.04 5.31
CA ALA A 189 18.69 -15.99 6.18
C ALA A 189 19.80 -16.55 7.08
N ILE A 190 20.93 -15.84 7.16
CA ILE A 190 22.07 -16.26 7.98
C ILE A 190 22.50 -15.08 8.84
N ALA A 191 22.54 -15.29 10.16
CA ALA A 191 23.11 -14.35 11.12
C ALA A 191 24.37 -14.94 11.74
N LEU A 192 25.48 -14.21 11.66
CA LEU A 192 26.77 -14.59 12.26
C LEU A 192 27.08 -13.64 13.40
N SER A 193 27.16 -14.18 14.62
CA SER A 193 27.64 -13.44 15.79
C SER A 193 29.10 -13.04 15.61
N SER A 194 29.48 -11.88 16.16
CA SER A 194 30.87 -11.43 16.30
C SER A 194 31.83 -12.47 16.88
N ARG A 195 31.35 -13.41 17.70
CA ARG A 195 32.17 -14.51 18.25
C ARG A 195 32.59 -15.55 17.21
N LYS A 196 31.98 -15.52 16.02
CA LYS A 196 32.20 -16.46 14.92
C LYS A 196 32.89 -15.82 13.72
N THR A 197 33.27 -14.54 13.80
CA THR A 197 33.81 -13.75 12.70
C THR A 197 35.23 -13.29 13.04
N ALA A 198 36.10 -13.22 12.03
CA ALA A 198 37.52 -12.93 12.24
C ALA A 198 37.79 -11.45 12.63
N ASP A 199 36.89 -10.55 12.23
CA ASP A 199 36.99 -9.11 12.44
C ASP A 199 36.15 -8.60 13.64
N GLY A 200 35.44 -9.51 14.32
CA GLY A 200 34.58 -9.17 15.46
C GLY A 200 33.28 -8.44 15.09
N ASN A 201 32.92 -8.33 13.81
CA ASN A 201 31.66 -7.74 13.38
C ASN A 201 30.52 -8.77 13.34
N THR A 202 29.27 -8.32 13.50
CA THR A 202 28.08 -9.15 13.28
C THR A 202 27.65 -9.04 11.81
N TYR A 203 27.32 -10.16 11.19
CA TYR A 203 26.88 -10.19 9.79
C TYR A 203 25.46 -10.75 9.67
N LEU A 204 24.70 -10.20 8.73
CA LEU A 204 23.40 -10.69 8.33
C LEU A 204 23.38 -10.85 6.80
N ALA A 205 23.03 -12.04 6.32
CA ALA A 205 22.72 -12.29 4.92
C ALA A 205 21.22 -12.48 4.77
N VAL A 206 20.58 -11.61 3.98
CA VAL A 206 19.17 -11.70 3.61
C VAL A 206 19.07 -12.15 2.16
N ASN A 207 18.46 -13.30 1.90
CA ASN A 207 18.38 -13.88 0.56
C ASN A 207 16.99 -14.52 0.36
N SER A 208 16.01 -13.66 0.12
CA SER A 208 14.64 -14.07 -0.18
C SER A 208 14.50 -14.53 -1.63
N HIS A 209 13.60 -15.50 -1.85
CA HIS A 209 13.29 -16.03 -3.19
C HIS A 209 11.87 -15.60 -3.56
N GLN A 210 11.75 -14.43 -4.18
CA GLN A 210 10.50 -13.86 -4.65
C GLN A 210 10.45 -13.83 -6.19
N PRO A 211 9.26 -13.66 -6.80
CA PRO A 211 9.15 -13.41 -8.23
C PRO A 211 10.02 -12.22 -8.67
N LEU A 212 10.55 -12.30 -9.89
CA LEU A 212 11.34 -11.21 -10.48
C LEU A 212 10.49 -10.01 -10.89
N GLU A 213 9.18 -10.22 -11.09
CA GLU A 213 8.24 -9.21 -11.57
C GLU A 213 6.91 -9.32 -10.82
N GLY A 214 6.14 -8.24 -10.83
CA GLY A 214 4.78 -8.18 -10.31
C GLY A 214 4.72 -7.80 -8.82
N PRO A 215 3.56 -7.96 -8.16
CA PRO A 215 3.28 -7.34 -6.85
C PRO A 215 4.11 -7.90 -5.68
N PHE A 216 4.93 -8.92 -5.91
CA PHE A 216 5.82 -9.51 -4.91
C PHE A 216 7.30 -9.34 -5.27
N SER A 217 7.63 -8.56 -6.31
CA SER A 217 9.03 -8.18 -6.58
C SER A 217 9.49 -7.14 -5.57
N TRP A 218 10.76 -7.21 -5.19
CA TRP A 218 11.36 -6.24 -4.27
C TRP A 218 11.61 -4.90 -4.95
N TYR A 219 11.36 -3.84 -4.20
CA TYR A 219 11.82 -2.49 -4.48
C TYR A 219 12.92 -2.11 -3.50
N GLU A 220 14.11 -1.78 -4.00
CA GLU A 220 15.23 -1.35 -3.15
C GLU A 220 15.15 0.15 -2.88
N VAL A 221 15.33 0.55 -1.62
CA VAL A 221 15.29 1.95 -1.21
C VAL A 221 16.22 2.21 -0.03
N HIS A 222 16.76 3.43 0.02
CA HIS A 222 17.43 4.00 1.19
C HIS A 222 16.60 5.18 1.74
N ILE A 223 16.38 5.21 3.05
CA ILE A 223 15.61 6.24 3.76
C ILE A 223 16.42 6.76 4.94
N GLU A 224 16.51 8.08 5.05
CA GLU A 224 17.03 8.78 6.22
C GLU A 224 16.14 9.98 6.58
N SER A 225 15.50 9.92 7.75
CA SER A 225 14.79 11.05 8.35
C SER A 225 15.53 11.61 9.58
N ALA A 226 15.31 12.89 9.88
CA ALA A 226 15.82 13.50 11.13
C ALA A 226 15.09 12.98 12.40
N GLU A 227 13.92 12.34 12.26
CA GLU A 227 13.18 11.69 13.35
C GLU A 227 13.71 10.30 13.71
N GLY A 228 14.60 9.74 12.88
CA GLY A 228 15.37 8.54 13.21
C GLY A 228 15.07 7.33 12.34
N TRP A 229 14.22 7.44 11.33
CA TRP A 229 14.08 6.38 10.32
C TRP A 229 15.35 6.31 9.48
N ARG A 230 16.16 5.26 9.70
CA ARG A 230 17.36 4.93 8.93
C ARG A 230 17.27 3.52 8.41
N PHE A 231 17.03 3.37 7.11
CA PHE A 231 16.76 2.08 6.49
C PHE A 231 17.42 2.00 5.11
N ILE A 232 18.02 0.84 4.81
CA ILE A 232 18.35 0.44 3.43
C ILE A 232 17.95 -1.01 3.24
N GLY A 233 17.24 -1.31 2.16
CA GLY A 233 16.84 -2.68 1.85
C GLY A 233 15.64 -2.76 0.91
N GLY A 234 15.06 -3.96 0.83
CA GLY A 234 13.91 -4.25 0.00
C GLY A 234 12.58 -4.03 0.72
N VAL A 235 11.63 -3.40 0.03
CA VAL A 235 10.21 -3.26 0.41
C VAL A 235 9.30 -3.74 -0.72
N PHE A 236 8.01 -3.91 -0.45
CA PHE A 236 7.01 -4.09 -1.51
C PHE A 236 6.49 -2.72 -1.96
N PRO A 237 6.33 -2.48 -3.28
CA PRO A 237 5.74 -1.26 -3.81
C PRO A 237 4.24 -1.10 -3.50
#